data_AF-A0A962G1D0-F1
#
_entry.id   AF-A0A962G1D0-F1
#
_cell.length_a   1.000
_cell.length_b   1.000
_cell.length_c   1.000
_cell.angle_alpha   90.00
_cell.angle_beta   90.00
_cell.angle_gamma   90.00
#
_symmetry.space_group_name_H-M   'P 1'
#
loop_
_entity.id
_entity.type
_entity.pdbx_description
1 polymer ?
#
loop_
_entity_poly.entity_id
_entity_poly.type
_entity_poly.pdbx_seq_one_letter_code
_entity_poly.pdbx_strand_id
1 'polypeptide(L)'
;ESSRLENGLTLLATVGSTAPFVGLLGTVWGIYHALIRIGASGQASIDVVAGPVGEALIMTAIGLAVAIPAVLAYNFFVRLNRVTNAKFDTFAHDLHDFFATGSRVGEVKGK
;
A
#
# COMPACT_ATOMS: atom_id res chain seq x y z
N GLU A 1 14.95 13.54 -8.90
CA GLU A 1 13.58 13.70 -8.35
C GLU A 1 12.81 12.37 -8.36
N SER A 2 12.83 11.61 -9.45
CA SER A 2 12.19 10.28 -9.57
C SER A 2 12.51 9.31 -8.44
N SER A 3 13.78 9.25 -7.99
CA SER A 3 14.18 8.36 -6.88
C SER A 3 13.43 8.63 -5.57
N ARG A 4 13.05 9.88 -5.26
CA ARG A 4 12.27 10.18 -4.04
C ARG A 4 10.82 9.71 -4.15
N LEU A 5 10.22 9.83 -5.34
CA LEU A 5 8.87 9.35 -5.61
C LEU A 5 8.82 7.82 -5.60
N GLU A 6 9.84 7.15 -6.15
CA GLU A 6 10.00 5.69 -6.11
C GLU A 6 10.19 5.17 -4.69
N ASN A 7 10.97 5.88 -3.86
CA ASN A 7 11.13 5.52 -2.45
C ASN A 7 9.80 5.64 -1.68
N GLY A 8 9.02 6.70 -1.94
CA GLY A 8 7.69 6.86 -1.35
C GLY A 8 6.74 5.72 -1.76
N LEU A 9 6.69 5.39 -3.05
CA LEU A 9 5.88 4.27 -3.57
C LEU A 9 6.29 2.93 -2.96
N THR A 10 7.59 2.68 -2.83
CA THR A 10 8.11 1.47 -2.19
C THR A 10 7.63 1.35 -0.75
N LEU A 11 7.68 2.46 0.03
CA LEU A 11 7.18 2.46 1.40
C LEU A 11 5.68 2.18 1.46
N LEU A 12 4.86 2.80 0.62
CA LEU A 12 3.41 2.52 0.61
C LEU A 12 3.12 1.06 0.24
N ALA A 13 3.84 0.48 -0.71
CA ALA A 13 3.71 -0.93 -1.07
C ALA A 13 4.09 -1.86 0.07
N THR A 14 5.20 -1.59 0.76
CA THR A 14 5.64 -2.36 1.92
C THR A 14 4.64 -2.25 3.06
N VAL A 15 4.20 -1.05 3.42
CA VAL A 15 3.21 -0.86 4.49
C VAL A 15 1.88 -1.54 4.14
N GLY A 16 1.39 -1.37 2.92
CA GLY A 16 0.15 -1.98 2.46
C GLY A 16 0.15 -3.51 2.50
N SER A 17 1.29 -4.13 2.21
CA SER A 17 1.45 -5.60 2.23
C SER A 17 1.77 -6.16 3.61
N THR A 18 2.48 -5.43 4.46
CA THR A 18 2.93 -5.93 5.78
C THR A 18 1.95 -5.63 6.93
N ALA A 19 1.21 -4.51 6.87
CA ALA A 19 0.30 -4.10 7.94
C ALA A 19 -0.76 -5.15 8.35
N PRO A 20 -1.37 -5.92 7.44
CA PRO A 20 -2.31 -6.98 7.83
C PRO A 20 -1.65 -8.07 8.68
N PHE A 21 -0.40 -8.42 8.36
CA PHE A 21 0.36 -9.42 9.10
C PHE A 21 0.77 -8.92 10.48
N VAL A 22 1.02 -7.62 10.64
CA VAL A 22 1.24 -7.00 11.96
C VAL A 22 -0.01 -7.11 12.83
N GLY A 23 -1.20 -6.87 12.25
CA GLY A 23 -2.48 -7.06 12.97
C GLY A 23 -2.72 -8.51 13.37
N LEU A 24 -2.44 -9.46 12.47
CA LEU A 24 -2.52 -10.90 12.73
C LEU A 24 -1.52 -11.34 13.82
N LEU A 25 -0.30 -10.81 13.81
CA LEU A 25 0.68 -11.08 14.87
C LEU A 25 0.15 -10.63 16.24
N GLY A 26 -0.50 -9.47 16.30
CA GLY A 26 -1.15 -8.98 17.52
C GLY A 26 -2.23 -9.92 18.05
N THR A 27 -3.03 -10.53 17.16
CA THR A 27 -4.07 -11.49 17.58
C THR A 27 -3.47 -12.77 18.16
N VAL A 28 -2.44 -13.31 17.51
CA VAL A 28 -1.73 -14.50 17.96
C VAL A 28 -1.11 -14.25 19.34
N TRP A 29 -0.45 -13.10 19.50
CA TRP A 29 0.15 -12.72 20.78
C TRP A 29 -0.89 -12.54 21.90
N GLY A 30 -2.00 -11.86 21.61
CA GLY A 30 -3.08 -11.63 22.57
C GLY A 30 -3.74 -12.92 23.04
N ILE A 31 -4.08 -13.80 22.10
CA ILE A 31 -4.68 -15.11 22.41
C ILE A 31 -3.69 -15.98 23.19
N TYR A 32 -2.41 -15.99 22.81
CA TYR A 32 -1.37 -16.71 23.54
C TYR A 32 -1.28 -16.28 25.02
N HIS A 33 -1.27 -14.97 25.28
CA HIS A 33 -1.25 -14.43 26.64
C HIS A 33 -2.51 -14.78 27.43
N ALA A 34 -3.67 -14.73 26.78
CA ALA A 34 -4.94 -15.13 27.39
C ALA A 34 -4.92 -16.60 27.83
N LEU A 35 -4.46 -17.49 26.94
CA LEU A 35 -4.38 -18.93 27.20
C LEU A 35 -3.42 -19.27 28.34
N ILE A 36 -2.27 -18.59 28.44
CA ILE A 36 -1.34 -18.76 29.58
C ILE A 36 -2.02 -18.40 30.90
N ARG A 37 -2.72 -17.25 30.94
CA ARG A 37 -3.42 -16.79 32.16
C ARG A 37 -4.53 -17.77 32.58
N ILE A 38 -5.30 -18.24 31.61
CA ILE A 38 -6.35 -19.25 31.84
C ILE A 38 -5.74 -20.54 32.37
N GLY A 39 -4.67 -21.03 31.71
CA GLY A 39 -3.97 -22.24 32.13
C GLY A 39 -3.38 -22.14 33.54
N ALA A 40 -2.85 -20.97 33.93
CA ALA A 40 -2.36 -20.72 35.28
C ALA A 40 -3.48 -20.63 36.33
N SER A 41 -4.65 -20.10 35.96
CA SER A 41 -5.81 -19.98 36.85
C SER A 41 -6.59 -21.28 37.06
N GLY A 42 -6.45 -22.25 36.16
CA GLY A 42 -7.19 -23.52 36.17
C GLY A 42 -8.69 -23.41 35.85
N GLN A 43 -9.23 -22.19 35.63
CA GLN A 43 -10.63 -21.96 35.29
C GLN A 43 -10.75 -21.56 33.82
N ALA A 44 -11.23 -22.48 33.00
CA ALA A 44 -11.58 -22.22 31.60
C ALA A 44 -13.11 -22.04 31.47
N SER A 45 -13.61 -20.83 31.73
CA SER A 45 -15.00 -20.46 31.41
C SER A 45 -15.04 -19.54 30.20
N ILE A 46 -16.18 -19.56 29.48
CA ILE A 46 -16.40 -18.70 28.30
C ILE A 46 -16.28 -17.22 28.65
N ASP A 47 -16.71 -16.81 29.84
CA ASP A 47 -16.65 -15.43 30.30
C ASP A 47 -15.20 -14.92 30.40
N VAL A 48 -14.25 -15.80 30.74
CA VAL A 48 -12.81 -15.46 30.84
C VAL A 48 -12.14 -15.40 29.47
N VAL A 49 -12.65 -16.13 28.48
CA VAL A 49 -12.11 -16.18 27.10
C VAL A 49 -12.67 -15.06 26.22
N ALA A 50 -13.91 -14.64 26.44
CA ALA A 50 -14.61 -13.70 25.57
C ALA A 50 -13.92 -12.32 25.47
N GLY A 51 -13.39 -11.80 26.58
CA GLY A 51 -12.69 -10.50 26.61
C GLY A 51 -11.44 -10.49 25.72
N PRO A 52 -10.45 -11.36 25.97
CA PRO A 52 -9.22 -11.39 25.18
C PRO A 52 -9.43 -11.70 23.70
N VAL A 53 -10.45 -12.49 23.34
CA VAL A 53 -10.81 -12.74 21.94
C VAL A 53 -11.33 -11.47 21.26
N GLY A 54 -12.14 -10.68 21.96
CA GLY A 54 -12.59 -9.37 21.48
C GLY A 54 -11.43 -8.40 21.22
N GLU A 55 -10.47 -8.33 22.15
CA GLU A 55 -9.26 -7.51 22.00
C GLU A 55 -8.40 -7.95 20.81
N ALA A 56 -8.26 -9.27 20.61
CA ALA A 56 -7.55 -9.83 19.46
C ALA A 56 -8.20 -9.40 18.13
N LEU A 57 -9.54 -9.39 18.02
CA LEU A 57 -10.22 -8.96 16.79
C LEU A 57 -9.93 -7.50 16.42
N ILE A 58 -9.81 -6.62 17.42
CA ILE A 58 -9.49 -5.21 17.22
C ILE A 58 -8.08 -5.05 16.60
N MET A 59 -7.11 -5.89 16.98
CA MET A 59 -5.76 -5.85 16.42
C MET A 59 -5.75 -6.12 14.91
N THR A 60 -6.55 -7.08 14.44
CA THR A 60 -6.73 -7.32 12.99
C THR A 60 -7.39 -6.12 12.31
N ALA A 61 -8.42 -5.55 12.92
CA ALA A 61 -9.13 -4.39 12.37
C ALA A 61 -8.17 -3.20 12.18
N ILE A 62 -7.26 -2.96 13.12
CA ILE A 62 -6.23 -1.93 13.01
C ILE A 62 -5.27 -2.22 11.85
N GLY A 63 -4.79 -3.47 11.72
CA GLY A 63 -3.92 -3.86 10.59
C GLY A 63 -4.56 -3.59 9.23
N LEU A 64 -5.85 -3.88 9.08
CA LEU A 64 -6.61 -3.58 7.86
C LEU A 64 -6.85 -2.07 7.67
N ALA A 65 -7.15 -1.34 8.75
CA ALA A 65 -7.34 0.10 8.70
C ALA A 65 -6.08 0.86 8.23
N VAL A 66 -4.90 0.31 8.50
CA VAL A 66 -3.61 0.84 7.99
C VAL A 66 -3.33 0.37 6.55
N ALA A 67 -3.60 -0.90 6.25
CA ALA A 67 -3.29 -1.49 4.94
C ALA A 67 -4.11 -0.89 3.79
N ILE A 68 -5.42 -0.71 3.99
CA ILE A 68 -6.33 -0.28 2.93
C ILE A 68 -5.96 1.11 2.37
N PRO A 69 -5.77 2.16 3.20
CA PRO A 69 -5.35 3.46 2.70
C PRO A 69 -3.98 3.43 2.01
N ALA A 70 -3.03 2.64 2.54
CA ALA A 70 -1.69 2.52 1.97
C ALA A 70 -1.73 1.93 0.55
N VAL A 71 -2.50 0.86 0.34
CA VAL A 71 -2.65 0.24 -1.00
C VAL A 71 -3.39 1.17 -1.97
N LEU A 72 -4.44 1.87 -1.51
CA LEU A 72 -5.15 2.83 -2.35
C LEU A 72 -4.25 3.98 -2.81
N ALA A 73 -3.48 4.57 -1.90
CA ALA A 73 -2.56 5.64 -2.22
C ALA A 73 -1.42 5.14 -3.14
N TYR A 74 -0.87 3.95 -2.91
CA TYR A 74 0.11 3.33 -3.82
C TYR A 74 -0.43 3.24 -5.25
N ASN A 75 -1.61 2.64 -5.42
CA ASN A 75 -2.23 2.46 -6.73
C ASN A 75 -2.50 3.81 -7.43
N PHE A 76 -2.95 4.81 -6.67
CA PHE A 76 -3.19 6.16 -7.18
C PHE A 76 -1.90 6.82 -7.70
N PHE A 77 -0.84 6.83 -6.90
CA PHE A 77 0.42 7.46 -7.28
C PHE A 77 1.14 6.72 -8.41
N VAL A 78 1.08 5.38 -8.45
CA VAL A 78 1.61 4.60 -9.58
C VAL A 78 0.92 4.99 -10.88
N ARG A 79 -0.42 5.14 -10.87
CA ARG A 79 -1.17 5.57 -12.06
C ARG A 79 -0.77 6.98 -12.50
N LEU A 80 -0.64 7.92 -11.56
CA LEU A 80 -0.23 9.28 -11.86
C LEU A 80 1.17 9.37 -12.46
N ASN A 81 2.13 8.63 -11.90
CA ASN A 81 3.49 8.57 -12.44
C ASN A 81 3.51 7.98 -13.85
N ARG A 82 2.75 6.91 -14.10
CA ARG A 82 2.65 6.31 -15.44
C ARG A 82 2.13 7.29 -16.48
N VAL A 83 1.06 8.03 -16.16
CA VAL A 83 0.49 9.04 -17.07
C VAL A 83 1.47 10.20 -17.30
N THR A 84 2.20 10.60 -16.26
CA THR A 84 3.18 11.69 -16.34
C THR A 84 4.39 11.29 -17.20
N ASN A 85 4.94 10.11 -16.99
CA ASN A 85 6.03 9.57 -17.81
C ASN A 85 5.62 9.44 -19.28
N ALA A 86 4.40 8.94 -19.55
CA ALA A 86 3.91 8.85 -20.92
C ALA A 86 3.87 10.22 -21.63
N LYS A 87 3.51 11.31 -20.93
CA LYS A 87 3.56 12.67 -21.49
C LYS A 87 4.99 13.12 -21.79
N PHE A 88 5.93 12.81 -20.90
CA PHE A 88 7.35 13.11 -21.12
C PHE A 88 7.91 12.32 -22.29
N ASP A 89 7.55 11.04 -22.44
CA ASP A 89 7.96 10.21 -23.57
C ASP A 89 7.41 10.74 -24.89
N THR A 90 6.15 11.20 -24.92
CA THR A 90 5.58 11.86 -26.11
C THR A 90 6.32 13.16 -26.42
N PHE A 91 6.54 14.02 -25.43
CA PHE A 91 7.29 15.27 -25.62
C PHE A 91 8.73 15.04 -26.11
N ALA A 92 9.39 14.01 -25.59
CA ALA A 92 10.74 13.63 -26.03
C ALA A 92 10.75 13.14 -27.48
N HIS A 93 9.75 12.36 -27.90
CA HIS A 93 9.59 11.96 -29.30
C HIS A 93 9.33 13.18 -30.20
N ASP A 94 8.41 14.06 -29.82
CA ASP A 94 8.10 15.26 -30.62
C ASP A 94 9.33 16.17 -30.79
N LEU A 95 10.15 16.32 -29.74
CA LEU A 95 11.42 17.04 -29.81
C LEU A 95 12.44 16.32 -30.72
N HIS A 96 12.57 15.00 -30.58
CA HIS A 96 13.48 14.22 -31.40
C HIS A 96 13.12 14.34 -32.88
N ASP A 97 11.84 14.21 -33.21
CA ASP A 97 11.32 14.35 -34.58
C ASP A 97 11.54 15.78 -35.10
N PHE A 98 11.31 16.80 -34.27
CA PHE A 98 11.59 18.19 -34.62
C PHE A 98 13.07 18.42 -34.95
N PHE A 99 14.00 17.89 -34.15
CA PHE A 99 15.44 18.05 -34.40
C PHE A 99 15.95 17.17 -35.55
N ALA A 100 15.38 15.98 -35.74
CA ALA A 100 15.79 15.05 -36.79
C ALA A 100 15.24 15.43 -38.18
N THR A 101 14.04 16.02 -38.24
CA THR A 101 13.36 16.35 -39.52
C THR A 101 13.27 17.85 -39.81
N GLY A 102 13.59 18.72 -38.83
CA GLY A 102 13.57 20.18 -38.98
C GLY A 102 12.18 20.80 -39.10
N SER A 103 11.09 20.02 -38.97
CA SER A 103 9.71 20.48 -39.09
C SER A 103 8.95 20.31 -37.78
N ARG A 104 8.14 21.32 -37.40
CA ARG A 104 7.24 21.20 -36.24
C ARG A 104 6.17 20.16 -36.55
N VAL A 105 6.16 19.05 -35.81
CA VAL A 105 5.07 18.07 -35.85
C VAL A 105 3.79 18.79 -35.39
N GLY A 106 2.93 19.14 -36.34
CA GLY A 106 1.76 20.00 -36.13
C GLY A 106 1.20 20.62 -37.42
N GLU A 107 2.02 20.77 -38.48
CA GLU A 107 1.54 21.14 -39.82
C GLU A 107 1.62 19.95 -40.78
N VAL A 108 0.73 18.97 -40.62
CA VAL A 108 0.22 18.22 -41.77
C VAL A 108 -1.21 18.71 -42.01
N LYS A 109 -1.31 19.93 -42.55
CA LYS A 109 -2.50 20.39 -43.25
C LYS A 109 -2.12 20.60 -44.70
N GLY A 110 -2.43 19.63 -45.56
CA GLY A 110 -2.35 19.84 -47.00
C GLY A 110 -2.04 18.60 -47.83
N LYS A 111 -2.98 17.65 -47.90
CA LYS A 111 -3.89 17.44 -49.06
C LYS A 111 -4.72 16.20 -48.81
#